data_AF-A0AAE1G4Y5-F1
#
_entry.id   AF-A0AAE1G4Y5-F1
#
_cell.length_a   1.000
_cell.length_b   1.000
_cell.length_c   1.000
_cell.angle_alpha   90.00
_cell.angle_beta   90.00
_cell.angle_gamma   90.00
#
_symmetry.space_group_name_H-M   'P 1'
#
loop_
_entity.id
_entity.type
_entity.pdbx_description
1 polymer ?
#
loop_
_entity_poly.entity_id
_entity_poly.type
_entity_poly.pdbx_seq_one_letter_code
_entity_poly.pdbx_strand_id
1 'polypeptide(L)'
;MFTSQALLERRSGKKGVDRPQYLKELLEEFNNTDQPEVKCQVLANLANFAYDPINYPWLRQLGVIDVFLTQVSEGSTDLCHFATAGLSNLALDKENKAYINKSGGVAIVSECLNSHHPDIVAAALTTLMFLVTPQSKPEITNGSVVKQVVTLTTSDDPRIRNLANIFLVDYCTSQQEGDVATVQRTFTQKEVEEFARLTGDWNPIHTDTASAKSRFEQCIVHGALLNGVVSGVIGTRLPGPGTVVARQELYFPNPCYTGEELLVTVKLASLRKLSTIQFSCTTTDKGKVVLRGSAKLILPNLHEYNFNTDG
;
A
#
# COMPACT_ATOMS: atom_id res chain seq x y z
N MET A 1 11.00 23.15 -5.73
CA MET A 1 10.60 24.42 -6.39
C MET A 1 10.99 24.27 -7.85
N PHE A 2 10.03 24.04 -8.75
CA PHE A 2 10.31 23.73 -10.17
C PHE A 2 10.71 24.98 -10.95
N THR A 3 11.61 24.84 -11.91
CA THR A 3 12.06 25.96 -12.73
C THR A 3 11.06 26.20 -13.86
N SER A 4 10.59 27.44 -14.01
CA SER A 4 9.79 27.82 -15.18
C SER A 4 10.69 28.23 -16.35
N GLN A 5 10.16 28.12 -17.58
CA GLN A 5 10.85 28.58 -18.80
C GLN A 5 11.32 30.04 -18.66
N ALA A 6 10.44 30.92 -18.15
CA ALA A 6 10.77 32.32 -17.88
C ALA A 6 11.89 32.50 -16.84
N LEU A 7 12.00 31.60 -15.85
CA LEU A 7 13.05 31.65 -14.83
C LEU A 7 14.39 31.10 -15.37
N LEU A 8 14.36 30.10 -16.25
CA LEU A 8 15.52 29.65 -17.01
C LEU A 8 16.05 30.80 -17.88
N GLU A 9 15.21 31.41 -18.70
CA GLU A 9 15.59 32.54 -19.57
C GLU A 9 16.20 33.71 -18.77
N ARG A 10 15.62 34.01 -17.58
CA ARG A 10 16.15 35.04 -16.68
C ARG A 10 17.51 34.68 -16.06
N ARG A 11 17.74 33.41 -15.71
CA ARG A 11 19.01 32.93 -15.10
C ARG A 11 20.12 32.70 -16.12
N SER A 12 19.76 32.47 -17.38
CA SER A 12 20.70 32.15 -18.45
C SER A 12 21.57 33.34 -18.87
N GLY A 13 21.21 34.58 -18.50
CA GLY A 13 21.93 35.79 -18.92
C GLY A 13 21.87 36.02 -20.44
N LYS A 14 22.48 37.11 -20.93
CA LYS A 14 22.46 37.49 -22.37
C LYS A 14 23.18 36.50 -23.31
N LYS A 15 23.87 35.48 -22.77
CA LYS A 15 24.58 34.41 -23.51
C LYS A 15 24.13 33.03 -23.04
N GLY A 16 22.83 32.82 -22.89
CA GLY A 16 22.26 31.64 -22.25
C GLY A 16 22.98 30.32 -22.57
N VAL A 17 23.36 29.59 -21.52
CA VAL A 17 23.83 28.22 -21.67
C VAL A 17 22.66 27.42 -22.25
N ASP A 18 22.81 26.99 -23.49
CA ASP A 18 21.84 26.14 -24.17
C ASP A 18 21.72 24.82 -23.38
N ARG A 19 20.67 24.70 -22.56
CA ARG A 19 20.46 23.58 -21.63
C ARG A 19 20.50 22.23 -22.36
N PRO A 20 19.81 22.03 -23.50
CA PRO A 20 19.98 20.84 -24.34
C PRO A 20 21.44 20.55 -24.69
N GLN A 21 22.18 21.55 -25.15
CA GLN A 21 23.58 21.40 -25.53
C GLN A 21 24.46 21.02 -24.33
N TYR A 22 24.23 21.64 -23.16
CA TYR A 22 24.94 21.28 -21.93
C TYR A 22 24.67 19.84 -21.46
N LEU A 23 23.41 19.39 -21.52
CA LEU A 23 23.07 17.99 -21.21
C LEU A 23 23.74 17.01 -22.18
N LYS A 24 23.85 17.40 -23.45
CA LYS A 24 24.56 16.62 -24.46
C LYS A 24 26.06 16.56 -24.17
N GLU A 25 26.69 17.69 -23.85
CA GLU A 25 28.12 17.76 -23.48
C GLU A 25 28.43 16.89 -22.26
N LEU A 26 27.58 16.92 -21.23
CA LEU A 26 27.70 16.01 -20.08
C LEU A 26 27.68 14.54 -20.52
N LEU A 27 26.75 14.16 -21.39
CA LEU A 27 26.65 12.78 -21.85
C LEU A 27 27.88 12.36 -22.71
N GLU A 28 28.38 13.26 -23.56
CA GLU A 28 29.61 13.04 -24.31
C GLU A 28 30.82 12.88 -23.37
N GLU A 29 30.92 13.67 -22.31
CA GLU A 29 31.95 13.53 -21.28
C GLU A 29 31.86 12.18 -20.57
N PHE A 30 30.65 11.75 -20.18
CA PHE A 30 30.43 10.44 -19.54
C PHE A 30 30.92 9.28 -20.40
N ASN A 31 30.65 9.33 -21.70
CA ASN A 31 30.97 8.25 -22.64
C ASN A 31 32.46 8.21 -23.02
N ASN A 32 33.14 9.35 -23.02
CA ASN A 32 34.52 9.47 -23.50
C ASN A 32 35.57 9.41 -22.38
N THR A 33 35.16 9.58 -21.12
CA THR A 33 36.09 9.50 -19.99
C THR A 33 36.25 8.08 -19.46
N ASP A 34 37.46 7.71 -19.09
CA ASP A 34 37.75 6.47 -18.34
C ASP A 34 37.91 6.73 -16.83
N GLN A 35 37.86 8.00 -16.40
CA GLN A 35 38.05 8.38 -15.00
C GLN A 35 36.76 8.15 -14.19
N PRO A 36 36.77 7.25 -13.18
CA PRO A 36 35.57 6.93 -12.41
C PRO A 36 34.95 8.14 -11.71
N GLU A 37 35.79 9.03 -11.17
CA GLU A 37 35.37 10.25 -10.46
C GLU A 37 34.59 11.19 -11.38
N VAL A 38 35.04 11.35 -12.63
CA VAL A 38 34.36 12.16 -13.64
C VAL A 38 33.03 11.54 -14.02
N LYS A 39 32.97 10.21 -14.20
CA LYS A 39 31.71 9.50 -14.46
C LYS A 39 30.70 9.72 -13.34
N CYS A 40 31.12 9.58 -12.08
CA CYS A 40 30.26 9.85 -10.92
C CYS A 40 29.76 11.29 -10.91
N GLN A 41 30.64 12.26 -11.15
CA GLN A 41 30.28 13.68 -11.16
C GLN A 41 29.26 14.02 -12.24
N VAL A 42 29.44 13.46 -13.45
CA VAL A 42 28.50 13.65 -14.56
C VAL A 42 27.16 12.99 -14.25
N LEU A 43 27.16 11.76 -13.75
CA LEU A 43 25.93 11.03 -13.43
C LEU A 43 25.13 11.71 -12.30
N ALA A 44 25.83 12.25 -11.29
CA ALA A 44 25.23 13.07 -10.25
C ALA A 44 24.58 14.36 -10.81
N ASN A 45 25.25 15.02 -11.76
CA ASN A 45 24.68 16.19 -12.45
C ASN A 45 23.42 15.82 -13.23
N LEU A 46 23.44 14.72 -13.99
CA LEU A 46 22.26 14.24 -14.73
C LEU A 46 21.11 13.88 -13.77
N ALA A 47 21.40 13.23 -12.63
CA ALA A 47 20.40 12.91 -11.62
C ALA A 47 19.76 14.16 -11.00
N ASN A 48 20.54 15.23 -10.80
CA ASN A 48 20.02 16.53 -10.37
C ASN A 48 19.12 17.18 -11.43
N PHE A 49 19.47 17.08 -12.72
CA PHE A 49 18.60 17.57 -13.80
C PHE A 49 17.30 16.77 -13.93
N ALA A 50 17.34 15.48 -13.62
CA ALA A 50 16.17 14.61 -13.57
C ALA A 50 15.14 15.00 -12.50
N TYR A 51 15.47 15.88 -11.56
CA TYR A 51 14.51 16.39 -10.58
C TYR A 51 13.49 17.38 -11.19
N ASP A 52 13.86 18.09 -12.26
CA ASP A 52 13.01 19.14 -12.85
C ASP A 52 12.35 18.68 -14.17
N PRO A 53 11.01 18.59 -14.24
CA PRO A 53 10.30 18.11 -15.42
C PRO A 53 10.58 18.86 -16.72
N ILE A 54 11.03 20.11 -16.63
CA ILE A 54 11.42 20.89 -17.81
C ILE A 54 12.53 20.20 -18.62
N ASN A 55 13.36 19.36 -17.97
CA ASN A 55 14.45 18.67 -18.63
C ASN A 55 14.03 17.34 -19.27
N TYR A 56 12.85 16.80 -18.96
CA TYR A 56 12.49 15.43 -19.35
C TYR A 56 12.50 15.16 -20.86
N PRO A 57 11.99 16.07 -21.72
CA PRO A 57 12.05 15.84 -23.16
C PRO A 57 13.49 15.66 -23.68
N TRP A 58 14.43 16.45 -23.16
CA TRP A 58 15.84 16.37 -23.57
C TRP A 58 16.52 15.13 -22.99
N LEU A 59 16.26 14.78 -21.73
CA LEU A 59 16.81 13.57 -21.12
C LEU A 59 16.33 12.30 -21.84
N ARG A 60 15.07 12.29 -22.32
CA ARG A 60 14.55 11.21 -23.18
C ARG A 60 15.26 11.18 -24.53
N GLN A 61 15.37 12.32 -25.21
CA GLN A 61 16.03 12.40 -26.52
C GLN A 61 17.50 11.98 -26.48
N LEU A 62 18.19 12.27 -25.37
CA LEU A 62 19.59 11.92 -25.16
C LEU A 62 19.80 10.50 -24.64
N GLY A 63 18.75 9.72 -24.37
CA GLY A 63 18.89 8.33 -23.87
C GLY A 63 19.43 8.24 -22.44
N VAL A 64 19.24 9.28 -21.62
CA VAL A 64 19.78 9.31 -20.24
C VAL A 64 19.17 8.22 -19.35
N ILE A 65 17.92 7.82 -19.62
CA ILE A 65 17.27 6.71 -18.89
C ILE A 65 18.04 5.40 -19.10
N ASP A 66 18.49 5.12 -20.33
CA ASP A 66 19.24 3.91 -20.64
C ASP A 66 20.60 3.92 -19.95
N VAL A 67 21.27 5.07 -19.94
CA VAL A 67 22.52 5.26 -19.18
C VAL A 67 22.31 4.95 -17.71
N PHE A 68 21.24 5.46 -17.09
CA PHE A 68 20.96 5.14 -15.69
C PHE A 68 20.67 3.64 -15.50
N LEU A 69 19.83 3.02 -16.33
CA LEU A 69 19.54 1.58 -16.22
C LEU A 69 20.80 0.72 -16.33
N THR A 70 21.70 1.03 -17.27
CA THR A 70 23.00 0.36 -17.40
C THR A 70 23.85 0.55 -16.15
N GLN A 71 23.97 1.78 -15.62
CA GLN A 71 24.79 2.02 -14.43
C GLN A 71 24.19 1.45 -13.14
N VAL A 72 22.87 1.26 -13.07
CA VAL A 72 22.25 0.53 -11.97
C VAL A 72 22.64 -0.95 -11.99
N SER A 73 22.67 -1.57 -13.17
CA SER A 73 22.94 -3.01 -13.32
C SER A 73 24.44 -3.34 -13.31
N GLU A 74 25.27 -2.52 -13.95
CA GLU A 74 26.68 -2.83 -14.26
C GLU A 74 27.68 -1.87 -13.59
N GLY A 75 27.21 -0.76 -13.03
CA GLY A 75 28.05 0.30 -12.48
C GLY A 75 28.69 -0.06 -11.14
N SER A 76 29.69 0.74 -10.74
CA SER A 76 30.20 0.73 -9.36
C SER A 76 29.11 1.17 -8.38
N THR A 77 29.30 0.93 -7.08
CA THR A 77 28.35 1.36 -6.04
C THR A 77 27.99 2.85 -6.15
N ASP A 78 28.97 3.72 -6.41
CA ASP A 78 28.73 5.16 -6.54
C ASP A 78 27.93 5.52 -7.80
N LEU A 79 28.23 4.86 -8.93
CA LEU A 79 27.48 5.05 -10.17
C LEU A 79 26.04 4.53 -10.04
N CYS A 80 25.87 3.35 -9.42
CA CYS A 80 24.57 2.78 -9.11
C CYS A 80 23.76 3.71 -8.20
N HIS A 81 24.39 4.33 -7.20
CA HIS A 81 23.76 5.32 -6.33
C HIS A 81 23.19 6.52 -7.10
N PHE A 82 24.00 7.19 -7.90
CA PHE A 82 23.51 8.34 -8.69
C PHE A 82 22.50 7.94 -9.76
N ALA A 83 22.68 6.79 -10.40
CA ALA A 83 21.75 6.28 -11.40
C ALA A 83 20.38 5.94 -10.82
N THR A 84 20.34 5.24 -9.68
CA THR A 84 19.08 4.89 -9.01
C THR A 84 18.35 6.14 -8.52
N ALA A 85 19.08 7.14 -8.02
CA ALA A 85 18.51 8.44 -7.67
C ALA A 85 17.92 9.17 -8.90
N GLY A 86 18.62 9.14 -10.03
CA GLY A 86 18.14 9.67 -11.30
C GLY A 86 16.85 8.99 -11.78
N LEU A 87 16.79 7.66 -11.76
CA LEU A 87 15.59 6.88 -12.11
C LEU A 87 14.42 7.20 -11.19
N SER A 88 14.65 7.31 -9.88
CA SER A 88 13.61 7.69 -8.90
C SER A 88 12.97 9.03 -9.25
N ASN A 89 13.79 10.03 -9.60
CA ASN A 89 13.31 11.34 -10.01
C ASN A 89 12.52 11.30 -11.33
N LEU A 90 12.94 10.47 -12.30
CA LEU A 90 12.28 10.35 -13.61
C LEU A 90 10.99 9.52 -13.57
N ALA A 91 10.89 8.52 -12.68
CA ALA A 91 9.80 7.55 -12.64
C ALA A 91 8.42 8.15 -12.27
N LEU A 92 8.39 9.38 -11.74
CA LEU A 92 7.16 10.09 -11.44
C LEU A 92 6.42 10.55 -12.71
N ASP A 93 7.15 10.81 -13.80
CA ASP A 93 6.58 11.20 -15.09
C ASP A 93 5.96 10.01 -15.84
N LYS A 94 4.83 10.26 -16.52
CA LYS A 94 4.07 9.20 -17.19
C LYS A 94 4.83 8.59 -18.37
N GLU A 95 5.50 9.40 -19.19
CA GLU A 95 6.23 8.90 -20.36
C GLU A 95 7.51 8.16 -19.93
N ASN A 96 8.27 8.75 -19.00
CA ASN A 96 9.46 8.10 -18.45
C ASN A 96 9.13 6.78 -17.75
N LYS A 97 8.07 6.75 -16.92
CA LYS A 97 7.58 5.51 -16.27
C LYS A 97 7.30 4.41 -17.29
N ALA A 98 6.56 4.73 -18.35
CA ALA A 98 6.22 3.77 -19.39
C ALA A 98 7.48 3.24 -20.10
N TYR A 99 8.45 4.12 -20.37
CA TYR A 99 9.73 3.75 -20.95
C TYR A 99 10.54 2.84 -20.02
N ILE A 100 10.73 3.22 -18.76
CA ILE A 100 11.48 2.44 -17.76
C ILE A 100 10.88 1.03 -17.61
N ASN A 101 9.55 0.93 -17.50
CA ASN A 101 8.87 -0.37 -17.42
C ASN A 101 9.11 -1.20 -18.68
N LYS A 102 9.03 -0.60 -19.87
CA LYS A 102 9.25 -1.30 -21.14
C LYS A 102 10.70 -1.76 -21.30
N SER A 103 11.67 -1.04 -20.74
CA SER A 103 13.09 -1.35 -20.80
C SER A 103 13.56 -2.35 -19.73
N GLY A 104 12.64 -3.05 -19.02
CA GLY A 104 13.00 -4.02 -17.98
C GLY A 104 13.47 -3.38 -16.67
N GLY A 105 13.16 -2.10 -16.45
CA GLY A 105 13.62 -1.36 -15.29
C GLY A 105 13.12 -1.90 -13.95
N VAL A 106 12.00 -2.62 -13.91
CA VAL A 106 11.51 -3.27 -12.68
C VAL A 106 12.52 -4.31 -12.20
N ALA A 107 12.88 -5.27 -13.05
CA ALA A 107 13.87 -6.29 -12.72
C ALA A 107 15.21 -5.67 -12.25
N ILE A 108 15.73 -4.70 -13.03
CA ILE A 108 17.00 -4.02 -12.73
C ILE A 108 16.95 -3.32 -11.36
N VAL A 109 15.89 -2.54 -11.09
CA VAL A 109 15.77 -1.78 -9.84
C VAL A 109 15.46 -2.71 -8.65
N SER A 110 14.76 -3.83 -8.85
CA SER A 110 14.50 -4.81 -7.79
C SER A 110 15.77 -5.44 -7.24
N GLU A 111 16.81 -5.64 -8.06
CA GLU A 111 18.10 -6.17 -7.61
C GLU A 111 18.76 -5.26 -6.56
N CYS A 112 18.59 -3.94 -6.69
CA CYS A 112 19.13 -2.93 -5.79
C CYS A 112 18.61 -2.99 -4.35
N LEU A 113 17.49 -3.70 -4.10
CA LEU A 113 16.97 -3.91 -2.75
C LEU A 113 17.94 -4.71 -1.86
N ASN A 114 18.88 -5.43 -2.45
CA ASN A 114 19.92 -6.19 -1.73
C ASN A 114 21.18 -5.38 -1.45
N SER A 115 21.22 -4.10 -1.85
CA SER A 115 22.40 -3.25 -1.65
C SER A 115 22.64 -2.97 -0.16
N HIS A 116 23.91 -2.91 0.22
CA HIS A 116 24.32 -2.43 1.55
C HIS A 116 24.36 -0.89 1.64
N HIS A 117 24.17 -0.18 0.51
CA HIS A 117 24.14 1.27 0.48
C HIS A 117 22.72 1.79 0.75
N PRO A 118 22.48 2.51 1.86
CA PRO A 118 21.12 2.84 2.29
C PRO A 118 20.36 3.70 1.27
N ASP A 119 21.04 4.65 0.63
CA ASP A 119 20.39 5.51 -0.36
C ASP A 119 20.05 4.79 -1.67
N ILE A 120 20.77 3.73 -2.03
CA ILE A 120 20.41 2.87 -3.19
C ILE A 120 19.10 2.15 -2.87
N VAL A 121 19.01 1.54 -1.69
CA VAL A 121 17.81 0.81 -1.25
C VAL A 121 16.60 1.75 -1.17
N ALA A 122 16.76 2.94 -0.58
CA ALA A 122 15.69 3.92 -0.48
C ALA A 122 15.22 4.42 -1.85
N ALA A 123 16.16 4.70 -2.76
CA ALA A 123 15.83 5.10 -4.13
C ALA A 123 15.17 3.95 -4.91
N ALA A 124 15.61 2.70 -4.72
CA ALA A 124 15.02 1.53 -5.35
C ALA A 124 13.56 1.30 -4.90
N LEU A 125 13.30 1.31 -3.58
CA LEU A 125 11.94 1.21 -3.04
C LEU A 125 11.03 2.31 -3.63
N THR A 126 11.51 3.55 -3.64
CA THR A 126 10.75 4.69 -4.17
C THR A 126 10.47 4.55 -5.65
N THR A 127 11.48 4.16 -6.43
CA THR A 127 11.35 3.93 -7.88
C THR A 127 10.34 2.83 -8.16
N LEU A 128 10.42 1.68 -7.47
CA LEU A 128 9.47 0.58 -7.65
C LEU A 128 8.03 1.02 -7.35
N MET A 129 7.79 1.80 -6.29
CA MET A 129 6.47 2.37 -6.00
C MET A 129 5.97 3.27 -7.13
N PHE A 130 6.84 4.11 -7.69
CA PHE A 130 6.46 4.96 -8.83
C PHE A 130 6.24 4.16 -10.11
N LEU A 131 6.93 3.04 -10.32
CA LEU A 131 6.76 2.20 -11.51
C LEU A 131 5.48 1.36 -11.53
N VAL A 132 4.71 1.33 -10.43
CA VAL A 132 3.47 0.54 -10.35
C VAL A 132 2.42 0.98 -11.37
N THR A 133 1.99 -0.01 -12.17
CA THR A 133 0.87 0.02 -13.11
C THR A 133 0.14 -1.33 -13.04
N PRO A 134 -1.08 -1.48 -13.59
CA PRO A 134 -1.73 -2.80 -13.65
C PRO A 134 -0.85 -3.89 -14.29
N GLN A 135 0.00 -3.52 -15.26
CA GLN A 135 0.89 -4.44 -15.97
C GLN A 135 2.16 -4.78 -15.17
N SER A 136 2.78 -3.80 -14.52
CA SER A 136 4.04 -4.00 -13.77
C SER A 136 3.83 -4.48 -12.33
N LYS A 137 2.64 -4.29 -11.75
CA LYS A 137 2.36 -4.65 -10.35
C LYS A 137 2.71 -6.12 -10.03
N PRO A 138 2.33 -7.14 -10.82
CA PRO A 138 2.65 -8.53 -10.51
C PRO A 138 4.17 -8.81 -10.45
N GLU A 139 4.95 -8.11 -11.28
CA GLU A 139 6.41 -8.21 -11.27
C GLU A 139 6.99 -7.50 -10.05
N ILE A 140 6.55 -6.26 -9.77
CA ILE A 140 7.00 -5.46 -8.63
C ILE A 140 6.67 -6.14 -7.29
N THR A 141 5.52 -6.80 -7.18
CA THR A 141 5.05 -7.44 -5.95
C THR A 141 5.22 -8.96 -5.99
N ASN A 142 6.17 -9.47 -6.76
CA ASN A 142 6.45 -10.90 -6.79
C ASN A 142 7.02 -11.39 -5.44
N GLY A 143 6.96 -12.71 -5.19
CA GLY A 143 7.36 -13.27 -3.90
C GLY A 143 8.82 -13.02 -3.50
N SER A 144 9.74 -12.88 -4.47
CA SER A 144 11.16 -12.57 -4.21
C SER A 144 11.31 -11.13 -3.70
N VAL A 145 10.71 -10.18 -4.41
CA VAL A 145 10.74 -8.76 -4.04
C VAL A 145 10.06 -8.54 -2.69
N VAL A 146 8.87 -9.11 -2.49
CA VAL A 146 8.14 -9.01 -1.22
C VAL A 146 8.99 -9.53 -0.06
N LYS A 147 9.65 -10.69 -0.23
CA LYS A 147 10.52 -11.26 0.81
C LYS A 147 11.69 -10.34 1.14
N GLN A 148 12.32 -9.73 0.15
CA GLN A 148 13.39 -8.75 0.36
C GLN A 148 12.87 -7.52 1.11
N VAL A 149 11.74 -6.94 0.67
CA VAL A 149 11.17 -5.76 1.33
C VAL A 149 10.75 -6.06 2.78
N VAL A 150 10.26 -7.27 3.08
CA VAL A 150 10.01 -7.70 4.47
C VAL A 150 11.29 -7.66 5.31
N THR A 151 12.45 -8.06 4.79
CA THR A 151 13.70 -7.93 5.56
C THR A 151 14.12 -6.48 5.81
N LEU A 152 13.71 -5.56 4.94
CA LEU A 152 14.01 -4.13 5.09
C LEU A 152 13.13 -3.44 6.14
N THR A 153 12.03 -4.05 6.59
CA THR A 153 11.18 -3.49 7.67
C THR A 153 11.86 -3.53 9.03
N THR A 154 12.98 -4.25 9.17
CA THR A 154 13.80 -4.29 10.39
C THR A 154 15.13 -3.56 10.23
N SER A 155 15.30 -2.77 9.16
CA SER A 155 16.51 -1.97 8.95
C SER A 155 16.73 -0.94 10.07
N ASP A 156 17.99 -0.68 10.42
CA ASP A 156 18.37 0.38 11.37
C ASP A 156 18.08 1.78 10.80
N ASP A 157 18.12 1.97 9.47
CA ASP A 157 17.77 3.25 8.84
C ASP A 157 16.24 3.45 8.86
N PRO A 158 15.73 4.46 9.60
CA PRO A 158 14.30 4.71 9.71
C PRO A 158 13.64 5.02 8.36
N ARG A 159 14.37 5.62 7.41
CA ARG A 159 13.83 5.91 6.07
C ARG A 159 13.53 4.63 5.31
N ILE A 160 14.47 3.68 5.29
CA ILE A 160 14.32 2.40 4.61
C ILE A 160 13.18 1.61 5.25
N ARG A 161 13.19 1.50 6.57
CA ARG A 161 12.13 0.82 7.33
C ARG A 161 10.74 1.38 7.01
N ASN A 162 10.61 2.71 6.97
CA ASN A 162 9.34 3.36 6.64
C ASN A 162 8.92 3.10 5.18
N LEU A 163 9.84 3.25 4.22
CA LEU A 163 9.56 3.00 2.79
C LEU A 163 9.19 1.53 2.54
N ALA A 164 9.85 0.57 3.19
CA ALA A 164 9.55 -0.85 3.07
C ALA A 164 8.15 -1.17 3.59
N ASN A 165 7.78 -0.61 4.75
CA ASN A 165 6.43 -0.75 5.29
C ASN A 165 5.37 -0.17 4.34
N ILE A 166 5.59 1.03 3.79
CA ILE A 166 4.69 1.64 2.81
C ILE A 166 4.56 0.74 1.58
N PHE A 167 5.68 0.23 1.05
CA PHE A 167 5.67 -0.66 -0.11
C PHE A 167 4.81 -1.91 0.11
N LEU A 168 4.96 -2.57 1.26
CA LEU A 168 4.21 -3.78 1.58
C LEU A 168 2.72 -3.51 1.74
N VAL A 169 2.35 -2.43 2.43
CA VAL A 169 0.94 -2.13 2.70
C VAL A 169 0.23 -1.58 1.48
N ASP A 170 0.80 -0.58 0.81
CA ASP A 170 0.08 0.13 -0.24
C ASP A 170 0.10 -0.62 -1.57
N TYR A 171 1.11 -1.47 -1.78
CA TYR A 171 1.33 -2.11 -3.07
C TYR A 171 1.24 -3.64 -3.01
N CYS A 172 1.69 -4.27 -1.93
CA CYS A 172 1.70 -5.73 -1.82
C CYS A 172 0.45 -6.32 -1.17
N THR A 173 -0.41 -5.50 -0.57
CA THR A 173 -1.73 -5.97 -0.15
C THR A 173 -2.59 -6.23 -1.39
N SER A 174 -3.26 -7.38 -1.40
CA SER A 174 -4.22 -7.76 -2.44
C SER A 174 -5.55 -7.00 -2.34
N GLN A 175 -5.68 -6.13 -1.35
CA GLN A 175 -6.94 -5.51 -0.96
C GLN A 175 -7.22 -4.27 -1.79
N GLN A 176 -8.44 -4.15 -2.28
CA GLN A 176 -8.91 -3.02 -3.07
C GLN A 176 -10.33 -2.63 -2.67
N GLU A 177 -10.68 -1.38 -2.93
CA GLU A 177 -12.06 -0.92 -2.81
C GLU A 177 -12.97 -1.85 -3.63
N GLY A 178 -14.04 -2.32 -3.01
CA GLY A 178 -14.97 -3.28 -3.60
C GLY A 178 -14.79 -4.72 -3.11
N ASP A 179 -13.67 -5.07 -2.50
CA ASP A 179 -13.43 -6.42 -1.97
C ASP A 179 -14.47 -6.82 -0.93
N VAL A 180 -14.79 -8.12 -0.92
CA VAL A 180 -15.82 -8.70 -0.07
C VAL A 180 -15.26 -9.91 0.66
N ALA A 181 -15.50 -9.96 1.96
CA ALA A 181 -15.29 -11.15 2.79
C ALA A 181 -16.63 -11.63 3.35
N THR A 182 -16.85 -12.94 3.29
CA THR A 182 -18.05 -13.57 3.82
C THR A 182 -17.72 -14.67 4.83
N VAL A 183 -18.59 -14.86 5.82
CA VAL A 183 -18.56 -16.02 6.72
C VAL A 183 -19.98 -16.48 7.01
N GLN A 184 -20.18 -17.80 7.07
CA GLN A 184 -21.43 -18.39 7.52
C GLN A 184 -21.38 -18.63 9.04
N ARG A 185 -22.48 -18.34 9.74
CA ARG A 185 -22.56 -18.53 11.18
C ARG A 185 -23.97 -18.87 11.63
N THR A 186 -24.07 -19.83 12.54
CA THR A 186 -25.29 -20.18 13.28
C THR A 186 -25.01 -20.07 14.76
N PHE A 187 -25.90 -19.46 15.53
CA PHE A 187 -25.76 -19.35 16.99
C PHE A 187 -26.67 -20.35 17.69
N THR A 188 -26.09 -21.12 18.60
CA THR A 188 -26.82 -22.03 19.48
C THR A 188 -27.33 -21.31 20.72
N GLN A 189 -28.35 -21.87 21.38
CA GLN A 189 -28.89 -21.29 22.61
C GLN A 189 -27.83 -21.24 23.71
N LYS A 190 -26.95 -22.24 23.75
CA LYS A 190 -25.82 -22.29 24.68
C LYS A 190 -24.86 -21.10 24.50
N GLU A 191 -24.53 -20.75 23.26
CA GLU A 191 -23.65 -19.58 22.97
C GLU A 191 -24.32 -18.26 23.35
N VAL A 192 -25.64 -18.15 23.17
CA VAL A 192 -26.44 -17.00 23.62
C VAL A 192 -26.40 -16.87 25.15
N GLU A 193 -26.54 -17.98 25.88
CA GLU A 193 -26.44 -18.02 27.34
C GLU A 193 -25.01 -17.75 27.84
N GLU A 194 -23.99 -18.26 27.15
CA GLU A 194 -22.58 -17.96 27.46
C GLU A 194 -22.28 -16.47 27.28
N PHE A 195 -22.82 -15.84 26.25
CA PHE A 195 -22.71 -14.40 26.04
C PHE A 195 -23.46 -13.60 27.12
N ALA A 196 -24.67 -14.03 27.50
CA ALA A 196 -25.41 -13.44 28.62
C ALA A 196 -24.62 -13.53 29.93
N ARG A 197 -23.97 -14.68 30.19
CA ARG A 197 -23.09 -14.87 31.35
C ARG A 197 -21.86 -13.96 31.33
N LEU A 198 -21.25 -13.78 30.16
CA LEU A 198 -20.06 -12.93 29.99
C LEU A 198 -20.38 -11.44 30.16
N THR A 199 -21.52 -11.00 29.62
CA THR A 199 -21.88 -9.58 29.54
C THR A 199 -22.81 -9.10 30.65
N GLY A 200 -23.50 -10.03 31.32
CA GLY A 200 -24.58 -9.73 32.26
C GLY A 200 -25.93 -9.46 31.61
N ASP A 201 -26.04 -9.50 30.27
CA ASP A 201 -27.31 -9.27 29.57
C ASP A 201 -28.20 -10.54 29.57
N TRP A 202 -28.91 -10.70 30.69
CA TRP A 202 -29.90 -11.75 30.93
C TRP A 202 -31.31 -11.34 30.52
N ASN A 203 -31.48 -10.39 29.61
CA ASN A 203 -32.82 -10.00 29.14
C ASN A 203 -33.59 -11.25 28.66
N PRO A 204 -34.79 -11.54 29.21
CA PRO A 204 -35.52 -12.78 28.94
C PRO A 204 -35.81 -13.06 27.46
N ILE A 205 -35.79 -12.04 26.60
CA ILE A 205 -35.95 -12.22 25.15
C ILE A 205 -34.84 -13.09 24.51
N HIS A 206 -33.70 -13.25 25.20
CA HIS A 206 -32.56 -14.05 24.78
C HIS A 206 -32.51 -15.45 25.41
N THR A 207 -32.99 -15.60 26.66
CA THR A 207 -32.70 -16.77 27.50
C THR A 207 -33.94 -17.53 27.96
N ASP A 208 -35.11 -16.91 28.00
CA ASP A 208 -36.35 -17.57 28.40
C ASP A 208 -37.27 -17.76 27.20
N THR A 209 -37.47 -19.03 26.82
CA THR A 209 -38.34 -19.38 25.70
C THR A 209 -39.79 -18.95 25.92
N ALA A 210 -40.29 -18.95 27.16
CA ALA A 210 -41.66 -18.53 27.46
C ALA A 210 -41.83 -17.01 27.29
N SER A 211 -40.93 -16.23 27.88
CA SER A 211 -40.91 -14.77 27.71
C SER A 211 -40.62 -14.35 26.26
N ALA A 212 -39.71 -15.01 25.57
CA ALA A 212 -39.43 -14.75 24.16
C ALA A 212 -40.68 -14.99 23.30
N LYS A 213 -41.39 -16.11 23.52
CA LYS A 213 -42.64 -16.44 22.80
C LYS A 213 -43.79 -15.45 22.99
N SER A 214 -43.73 -14.60 24.01
CA SER A 214 -44.75 -13.57 24.24
C SER A 214 -44.70 -12.40 23.24
N ARG A 215 -43.53 -12.20 22.60
CA ARG A 215 -43.28 -11.06 21.68
C ARG A 215 -42.59 -11.47 20.37
N PHE A 216 -41.92 -12.61 20.37
CA PHE A 216 -41.12 -13.15 19.28
C PHE A 216 -41.50 -14.62 19.05
N GLU A 217 -41.10 -15.22 17.93
CA GLU A 217 -41.40 -16.63 17.66
C GLU A 217 -40.56 -17.59 18.53
N GLN A 218 -39.36 -17.16 18.90
CA GLN A 218 -38.40 -17.87 19.75
C GLN A 218 -37.35 -16.89 20.30
N CYS A 219 -36.40 -17.39 21.10
CA CYS A 219 -35.28 -16.59 21.61
C CYS A 219 -34.50 -15.92 20.47
N ILE A 220 -34.15 -14.66 20.66
CA ILE A 220 -33.38 -13.89 19.68
C ILE A 220 -31.91 -13.83 20.09
N VAL A 221 -31.01 -13.79 19.13
CA VAL A 221 -29.57 -13.60 19.35
C VAL A 221 -29.31 -12.14 19.75
N HIS A 222 -28.45 -11.90 20.73
CA HIS A 222 -28.04 -10.54 21.11
C HIS A 222 -27.44 -9.80 19.90
N GLY A 223 -27.88 -8.56 19.67
CA GLY A 223 -27.33 -7.73 18.60
C GLY A 223 -25.82 -7.48 18.76
N ALA A 224 -25.34 -7.36 19.99
CA ALA A 224 -23.92 -7.24 20.30
C ALA A 224 -23.12 -8.51 19.95
N LEU A 225 -23.72 -9.71 20.11
CA LEU A 225 -23.11 -10.98 19.72
C LEU A 225 -22.98 -11.08 18.19
N LEU A 226 -24.01 -10.66 17.44
CA LEU A 226 -23.93 -10.54 15.98
C LEU A 226 -22.81 -9.57 15.57
N ASN A 227 -22.68 -8.44 16.27
CA ASN A 227 -21.60 -7.49 16.02
C ASN A 227 -20.21 -8.09 16.31
N GLY A 228 -20.09 -8.97 17.30
CA GLY A 228 -18.85 -9.69 17.59
C GLY A 228 -18.32 -10.48 16.39
N VAL A 229 -19.20 -11.09 15.59
CA VAL A 229 -18.80 -11.80 14.36
C VAL A 229 -18.34 -10.83 13.28
N VAL A 230 -19.05 -9.71 13.10
CA VAL A 230 -18.62 -8.65 12.19
C VAL A 230 -17.23 -8.14 12.58
N SER A 231 -17.00 -7.87 13.87
CA SER A 231 -15.69 -7.47 14.40
C SER A 231 -14.61 -8.54 14.12
N GLY A 232 -14.93 -9.82 14.29
CA GLY A 232 -14.04 -10.92 13.93
C GLY A 232 -13.65 -10.93 12.45
N VAL A 233 -14.60 -10.76 11.52
CA VAL A 233 -14.31 -10.67 10.08
C VAL A 233 -13.42 -9.47 9.78
N ILE A 234 -13.70 -8.31 10.39
CA ILE A 234 -12.91 -7.08 10.22
C ILE A 234 -11.47 -7.29 10.69
N GLY A 235 -11.29 -7.84 11.89
CA GLY A 235 -9.98 -7.97 12.53
C GLY A 235 -9.16 -9.17 12.07
N THR A 236 -9.72 -10.11 11.30
CA THR A 236 -9.00 -11.33 10.89
C THR A 236 -9.02 -11.61 9.39
N ARG A 237 -9.99 -11.08 8.63
CA ARG A 237 -10.14 -11.34 7.19
C ARG A 237 -10.03 -10.07 6.34
N LEU A 238 -10.94 -9.12 6.52
CA LEU A 238 -11.02 -7.93 5.68
C LEU A 238 -11.49 -6.71 6.49
N PRO A 239 -10.63 -5.70 6.71
CA PRO A 239 -9.25 -5.56 6.21
C PRO A 239 -8.21 -6.50 6.85
N GLY A 240 -8.51 -7.13 7.98
CA GLY A 240 -7.65 -8.13 8.59
C GLY A 240 -6.85 -7.63 9.81
N PRO A 241 -5.82 -8.40 10.23
CA PRO A 241 -5.10 -8.18 11.48
C PRO A 241 -4.57 -6.75 11.66
N GLY A 242 -4.63 -6.26 12.91
CA GLY A 242 -4.20 -4.90 13.27
C GLY A 242 -5.22 -3.80 12.97
N THR A 243 -6.36 -4.13 12.37
CA THR A 243 -7.44 -3.16 12.12
C THR A 243 -8.13 -2.75 13.41
N VAL A 244 -8.29 -1.44 13.62
CA VAL A 244 -9.02 -0.86 14.74
C VAL A 244 -10.33 -0.23 14.25
N VAL A 245 -11.45 -0.59 14.88
CA VAL A 245 -12.75 0.03 14.62
C VAL A 245 -12.85 1.35 15.37
N ALA A 246 -12.84 2.48 14.65
CA ALA A 246 -12.89 3.82 15.24
C ALA A 246 -14.33 4.32 15.45
N ARG A 247 -15.23 3.96 14.53
CA ARG A 247 -16.67 4.27 14.62
C ARG A 247 -17.43 3.15 13.96
N GLN A 248 -18.56 2.77 14.55
CA GLN A 248 -19.45 1.78 13.97
C GLN A 248 -20.90 2.21 14.13
N GLU A 249 -21.68 2.05 13.08
CA GLU A 249 -23.12 2.29 13.05
C GLU A 249 -23.83 0.98 12.79
N LEU A 250 -24.79 0.63 13.65
CA LEU A 250 -25.49 -0.64 13.64
C LEU A 250 -26.99 -0.42 13.50
N TYR A 251 -27.62 -1.15 12.60
CA TYR A 251 -29.06 -1.19 12.42
C TYR A 251 -29.51 -2.65 12.50
N PHE A 252 -30.57 -2.91 13.25
CA PHE A 252 -31.15 -4.24 13.44
C PHE A 252 -32.59 -4.27 12.87
N PRO A 253 -32.78 -4.44 11.56
CA PRO A 253 -34.09 -4.29 10.93
C PRO A 253 -35.07 -5.41 11.28
N ASN A 254 -34.55 -6.57 11.66
CA ASN A 254 -35.31 -7.78 11.97
C ASN A 254 -34.65 -8.54 13.13
N PRO A 255 -35.40 -9.30 13.93
CA PRO A 255 -34.82 -10.22 14.91
C PRO A 255 -34.03 -11.33 14.20
N CYS A 256 -32.91 -11.74 14.80
CA CYS A 256 -32.21 -12.97 14.44
C CYS A 256 -32.58 -14.03 15.47
N TYR A 257 -33.12 -15.15 15.04
CA TYR A 257 -33.49 -16.21 15.96
C TYR A 257 -32.34 -17.18 16.22
N THR A 258 -32.30 -17.76 17.41
CA THR A 258 -31.36 -18.84 17.73
C THR A 258 -31.55 -20.01 16.76
N GLY A 259 -30.44 -20.58 16.25
CA GLY A 259 -30.46 -21.67 15.29
C GLY A 259 -30.63 -21.27 13.83
N GLU A 260 -30.90 -20.00 13.52
CA GLU A 260 -30.88 -19.51 12.13
C GLU A 260 -29.45 -19.41 11.60
N GLU A 261 -29.24 -19.88 10.37
CA GLU A 261 -27.98 -19.72 9.66
C GLU A 261 -27.90 -18.34 8.99
N LEU A 262 -26.78 -17.67 9.21
CA LEU A 262 -26.50 -16.32 8.73
C LEU A 262 -25.33 -16.32 7.76
N LEU A 263 -25.45 -15.54 6.70
CA LEU A 263 -24.33 -15.07 5.89
C LEU A 263 -23.93 -13.66 6.36
N VAL A 264 -22.76 -13.56 6.99
CA VAL A 264 -22.15 -12.28 7.35
C VAL A 264 -21.24 -11.84 6.21
N THR A 265 -21.49 -10.64 5.69
CA THR A 265 -20.76 -10.05 4.56
C THR A 265 -20.14 -8.73 5.01
N VAL A 266 -18.85 -8.55 4.77
CA VAL A 266 -18.11 -7.30 4.95
C VAL A 266 -17.56 -6.89 3.59
N LYS A 267 -17.83 -5.65 3.18
CA LYS A 267 -17.35 -5.06 1.94
C LYS A 267 -16.49 -3.84 2.24
N LEU A 268 -15.29 -3.80 1.65
CA LEU A 268 -14.43 -2.64 1.70
C LEU A 268 -14.99 -1.55 0.77
N ALA A 269 -15.53 -0.49 1.36
CA ALA A 269 -16.20 0.58 0.63
C ALA A 269 -15.25 1.73 0.26
N SER A 270 -14.25 2.00 1.09
CA SER A 270 -13.14 2.88 0.73
C SER A 270 -11.86 2.52 1.48
N LEU A 271 -10.73 2.58 0.79
CA LEU A 271 -9.40 2.27 1.32
C LEU A 271 -8.56 3.56 1.40
N ARG A 272 -8.52 4.15 2.59
CA ARG A 272 -7.82 5.41 2.91
C ARG A 272 -7.29 5.35 4.36
N LYS A 273 -6.57 6.38 4.82
CA LYS A 273 -6.10 6.50 6.22
C LYS A 273 -7.19 6.20 7.25
N LEU A 274 -8.40 6.70 7.00
CA LEU A 274 -9.61 6.26 7.69
C LEU A 274 -10.50 5.53 6.68
N SER A 275 -10.36 4.21 6.64
CA SER A 275 -11.06 3.34 5.70
C SER A 275 -12.52 3.17 6.09
N THR A 276 -13.37 2.83 5.13
CA THR A 276 -14.80 2.61 5.35
C THR A 276 -15.18 1.23 4.86
N ILE A 277 -15.97 0.53 5.67
CA ILE A 277 -16.60 -0.72 5.27
C ILE A 277 -18.12 -0.61 5.36
N GLN A 278 -18.79 -1.46 4.59
CA GLN A 278 -20.20 -1.77 4.76
C GLN A 278 -20.31 -3.23 5.16
N PHE A 279 -21.25 -3.55 6.05
CA PHE A 279 -21.47 -4.94 6.45
C PHE A 279 -22.95 -5.26 6.61
N SER A 280 -23.27 -6.54 6.47
CA SER A 280 -24.61 -7.07 6.70
C SER A 280 -24.56 -8.52 7.18
N CYS A 281 -25.52 -8.90 8.01
CA CYS A 281 -25.82 -10.28 8.38
C CYS A 281 -27.21 -10.59 7.83
N THR A 282 -27.30 -11.61 6.98
CA THR A 282 -28.52 -11.99 6.27
C THR A 282 -28.83 -13.44 6.53
N THR A 283 -30.08 -13.80 6.84
CA THR A 283 -30.46 -15.22 6.98
C THR A 283 -30.34 -15.92 5.63
N THR A 284 -29.75 -17.12 5.60
CA THR A 284 -29.51 -17.85 4.34
C THR A 284 -30.79 -18.44 3.74
N ASP A 285 -31.79 -18.72 4.59
CA ASP A 285 -33.06 -19.34 4.22
C ASP A 285 -34.06 -18.38 3.54
N LYS A 286 -34.18 -17.15 4.06
CA LYS A 286 -35.22 -16.17 3.71
C LYS A 286 -34.64 -14.85 3.19
N GLY A 287 -33.31 -14.69 3.20
CA GLY A 287 -32.66 -13.45 2.77
C GLY A 287 -32.96 -12.25 3.67
N LYS A 288 -33.38 -12.47 4.92
CA LYS A 288 -33.75 -11.38 5.84
C LYS A 288 -32.50 -10.74 6.42
N VAL A 289 -32.37 -9.42 6.31
CA VAL A 289 -31.27 -8.68 6.93
C VAL A 289 -31.58 -8.45 8.40
N VAL A 290 -30.81 -9.08 9.29
CA VAL A 290 -30.98 -9.00 10.75
C VAL A 290 -30.03 -7.99 11.40
N LEU A 291 -28.89 -7.74 10.76
CA LEU A 291 -27.95 -6.68 11.12
C LEU A 291 -27.40 -6.06 9.84
N ARG A 292 -27.27 -4.75 9.79
CA ARG A 292 -26.49 -4.05 8.75
C ARG A 292 -25.88 -2.79 9.32
N GLY A 293 -24.85 -2.29 8.65
CA GLY A 293 -24.20 -1.09 9.12
C GLY A 293 -22.99 -0.68 8.29
N SER A 294 -22.30 0.31 8.84
CA SER A 294 -21.02 0.76 8.32
C SER A 294 -20.03 0.98 9.47
N ALA A 295 -18.74 0.87 9.17
CA ALA A 295 -17.70 1.19 10.13
C ALA A 295 -16.61 2.06 9.49
N LYS A 296 -16.05 2.95 10.30
CA LYS A 296 -14.80 3.65 10.02
C LYS A 296 -13.68 2.91 10.72
N LEU A 297 -12.67 2.57 9.94
CA LEU A 297 -11.56 1.73 10.35
C LEU A 297 -10.27 2.53 10.30
N ILE A 298 -9.51 2.46 11.38
CA ILE A 298 -8.10 2.81 11.37
C ILE A 298 -7.40 1.51 11.00
N LEU A 299 -6.86 1.49 9.79
CA LEU A 299 -5.93 0.43 9.42
C LEU A 299 -4.66 0.60 10.26
N PRO A 300 -3.94 -0.48 10.58
CA PRO A 300 -2.74 -0.38 11.39
C PRO A 300 -1.82 0.70 10.84
N ASN A 301 -1.56 1.74 11.64
CA ASN A 301 -0.52 2.71 11.34
C ASN A 301 0.81 1.98 11.45
N LEU A 302 1.56 1.94 10.36
CA LEU A 302 2.81 1.18 10.23
C LEU A 302 3.96 1.66 11.15
N HIS A 303 3.72 2.60 12.06
CA HIS A 303 4.71 3.07 13.03
C HIS A 303 4.59 2.41 14.41
N GLU A 304 3.53 1.65 14.70
CA GLU A 304 3.28 1.11 16.06
C GLU A 304 3.35 -0.41 16.17
N TYR A 305 3.65 -1.15 15.08
CA TYR A 305 4.12 -2.54 15.21
C TYR A 305 5.60 -2.54 15.66
N ASN A 306 5.83 -2.16 16.91
CA ASN A 306 6.97 -2.71 17.64
C ASN A 306 6.68 -4.20 17.80
N PHE A 307 7.28 -5.01 16.95
CA PHE A 307 7.48 -6.42 17.25
C PHE A 307 8.42 -6.47 18.45
N ASN A 308 7.84 -6.43 19.66
CA ASN A 308 8.50 -6.98 20.82
C ASN A 308 8.62 -8.48 20.55
N THR A 309 9.74 -8.88 19.96
CA THR A 309 10.19 -10.27 19.97
C THR A 309 10.77 -10.55 21.34
N ASP A 310 9.89 -10.71 22.32
CA ASP A 310 10.18 -11.45 23.55
C ASP A 310 9.16 -12.59 23.63
N GLY A 311 9.65 -13.80 23.37
CA GLY A 311 8.90 -15.05 23.35
C GLY A 311 9.73 -16.18 22.76
#